data_AF-A0A0F9IEH4-F1
#
_entry.id   AF-A0A0F9IEH4-F1
#
_cell.length_a   1.000
_cell.length_b   1.000
_cell.length_c   1.000
_cell.angle_alpha   90.00
_cell.angle_beta   90.00
_cell.angle_gamma   90.00
#
_symmetry.space_group_name_H-M   'P 1'
#
loop_
_entity.id
_entity.type
_entity.pdbx_description
1 polymer ?
#
loop_
_entity_poly.entity_id
_entity_poly.type
_entity_poly.pdbx_seq_one_letter_code
_entity_poly.pdbx_strand_id
1 'polypeptide(L)'
;DKEVRDINMLKVNVESEISKVLYDLGFPQLDEVRDSIVDKFVRVQHCLRESPKYSTIEKLTPIIIYIYLTLHNFKIDKSKLISVSSISHSEFYHFFDQLNYYISRLCS
;
A
#
# COMPACT_ATOMS: atom_id res chain seq x y z
N ASP A 1 9.66 -18.14 -17.74
CA ASP A 1 9.12 -17.20 -18.75
C ASP A 1 7.69 -16.70 -18.57
N LYS A 2 6.71 -17.49 -18.10
CA LYS A 2 5.37 -16.97 -17.78
C LYS A 2 5.35 -16.12 -16.50
N GLU A 3 5.96 -16.63 -15.44
CA GLU A 3 6.02 -15.99 -14.12
C GLU A 3 6.68 -14.60 -14.13
N VAL A 4 7.76 -14.44 -14.89
CA VAL A 4 8.46 -13.14 -15.05
C VAL A 4 7.55 -12.11 -15.72
N ARG A 5 6.74 -12.52 -16.71
CA ARG A 5 5.79 -11.62 -17.38
C ARG A 5 4.65 -11.21 -16.44
N ASP A 6 4.14 -12.15 -15.65
CA ASP A 6 3.07 -11.88 -14.68
C ASP A 6 3.54 -10.90 -13.59
N ILE A 7 4.78 -11.03 -13.11
CA ILE A 7 5.39 -10.10 -12.16
C ILE A 7 5.58 -8.71 -12.78
N ASN A 8 6.05 -8.63 -14.03
CA ASN A 8 6.23 -7.34 -14.70
C ASN A 8 4.88 -6.63 -14.93
N MET A 9 3.85 -7.36 -15.34
CA MET A 9 2.51 -6.79 -15.51
C MET A 9 1.92 -6.33 -14.18
N LEU A 10 2.12 -7.08 -13.10
CA LEU A 10 1.75 -6.67 -11.75
C LEU A 10 2.45 -5.37 -11.35
N LYS A 11 3.78 -5.27 -11.54
CA LYS A 11 4.55 -4.07 -11.21
C LYS A 11 4.03 -2.82 -11.92
N VAL A 12 3.75 -2.92 -13.23
CA VAL A 12 3.20 -1.79 -14.01
C VAL A 12 1.85 -1.32 -13.45
N ASN A 13 0.97 -2.26 -13.10
CA ASN A 13 -0.34 -1.92 -12.53
C ASN A 13 -0.20 -1.27 -11.14
N VAL A 14 0.71 -1.78 -10.32
CA VAL A 14 1.01 -1.25 -8.99
C VAL A 14 1.64 0.15 -9.08
N GLU A 15 2.60 0.36 -9.98
CA GLU A 15 3.21 1.66 -10.25
C GLU A 15 2.18 2.70 -10.68
N SER A 16 1.26 2.31 -11.57
CA SER A 16 0.18 3.20 -12.03
C SER A 16 -0.74 3.60 -10.89
N GLU A 17 -1.20 2.65 -10.06
CA GLU A 17 -2.12 2.96 -8.96
C GLU A 17 -1.44 3.77 -7.85
N ILE A 18 -0.18 3.45 -7.52
CA ILE A 18 0.61 4.25 -6.57
C ILE A 18 0.79 5.68 -7.08
N SER A 19 1.13 5.86 -8.35
CA SER A 19 1.34 7.19 -8.94
C SER A 19 0.08 8.03 -8.87
N LYS A 20 -1.07 7.43 -9.20
CA LYS A 20 -2.39 8.07 -9.10
C LYS A 20 -2.69 8.52 -7.67
N VAL A 21 -2.57 7.62 -6.69
CA VAL A 21 -2.85 7.96 -5.29
C VAL A 21 -1.88 9.03 -4.76
N LEU A 22 -0.58 8.94 -5.07
CA LEU A 22 0.40 9.94 -4.67
C LEU A 22 0.12 11.31 -5.30
N TYR A 23 -0.25 11.35 -6.59
CA TYR A 23 -0.64 12.57 -7.27
C TYR A 23 -1.85 13.23 -6.59
N ASP A 24 -2.90 12.47 -6.31
CA ASP A 24 -4.13 12.97 -5.68
C ASP A 24 -3.93 13.40 -4.22
N LEU A 25 -2.88 12.89 -3.56
CA LEU A 25 -2.41 13.32 -2.25
C LEU A 25 -1.54 14.58 -2.28
N GLY A 26 -1.11 15.03 -3.47
CA GLY A 26 -0.21 16.18 -3.62
C GLY A 26 1.28 15.85 -3.55
N PHE A 27 1.68 14.60 -3.84
CA PHE A 27 3.08 14.15 -3.92
C PHE A 27 3.56 13.85 -5.37
N PRO A 28 3.44 14.77 -6.34
CA PRO A 28 3.66 14.47 -7.76
C PRO A 28 5.13 14.25 -8.19
N GLN A 29 6.12 14.47 -7.30
CA GLN A 29 7.56 14.44 -7.67
C GLN A 29 8.38 13.38 -6.93
N LEU A 30 7.74 12.40 -6.31
CA LEU A 30 8.46 11.40 -5.52
C LEU A 30 8.76 10.13 -6.32
N ASP A 31 9.39 10.25 -7.50
CA ASP A 31 9.77 9.10 -8.33
C ASP A 31 10.66 8.11 -7.55
N GLU A 32 11.61 8.61 -6.76
CA GLU A 32 12.49 7.78 -5.91
C GLU A 32 11.72 7.04 -4.80
N VAL A 33 10.61 7.61 -4.32
CA VAL A 33 9.75 6.99 -3.29
C VAL A 33 8.82 5.97 -3.93
N ARG A 34 8.27 6.26 -5.11
CA ARG A 34 7.36 5.37 -5.83
C ARG A 34 7.99 3.98 -5.98
N ASP A 35 9.20 3.91 -6.49
CA ASP A 35 9.87 2.62 -6.75
C ASP A 35 10.09 1.83 -5.44
N SER A 36 10.40 2.53 -4.34
CA SER A 36 10.52 1.94 -3.01
C SER A 36 9.18 1.39 -2.49
N ILE A 37 8.09 2.14 -2.68
CA ILE A 37 6.73 1.72 -2.30
C ILE A 37 6.31 0.50 -3.14
N VAL A 38 6.62 0.48 -4.44
CA VAL A 38 6.32 -0.66 -5.34
C VAL A 38 7.04 -1.93 -4.87
N ASP A 39 8.34 -1.85 -4.54
CA ASP A 39 9.08 -3.00 -4.00
C ASP A 39 8.46 -3.52 -2.70
N LYS A 40 8.07 -2.62 -1.78
CA LYS A 40 7.40 -3.03 -0.53
C LYS A 40 6.03 -3.63 -0.79
N PHE A 41 5.27 -3.07 -1.73
CA PHE A 41 3.98 -3.60 -2.14
C PHE A 41 4.11 -5.05 -2.62
N VAL A 42 5.02 -5.33 -3.55
CA VAL A 42 5.19 -6.68 -4.13
C VAL A 42 5.55 -7.70 -3.03
N ARG A 43 6.43 -7.33 -2.09
CA ARG A 43 6.80 -8.20 -0.96
C ARG A 43 5.62 -8.46 -0.03
N VAL A 44 4.86 -7.43 0.33
CA VAL A 44 3.71 -7.57 1.23
C VAL A 44 2.57 -8.33 0.57
N GLN A 45 2.29 -8.07 -0.71
CA GLN A 45 1.25 -8.77 -1.46
C GLN A 45 1.53 -10.28 -1.51
N HIS A 46 2.79 -10.68 -1.65
CA HIS A 46 3.16 -12.10 -1.60
C HIS A 46 2.78 -12.73 -0.26
N CYS A 47 2.99 -12.03 0.85
CA CYS A 47 2.61 -12.50 2.19
C CYS A 47 1.08 -12.48 2.42
N LEU A 48 0.36 -11.57 1.78
CA LEU A 48 -1.09 -11.40 1.94
C LEU A 48 -1.91 -12.13 0.86
N ARG A 49 -1.28 -12.89 -0.03
CA ARG A 49 -1.93 -13.51 -1.19
C ARG A 49 -3.10 -14.43 -0.80
N GLU A 50 -3.03 -15.03 0.39
CA GLU A 50 -4.08 -15.90 0.95
C GLU A 50 -5.17 -15.13 1.72
N SER A 51 -4.99 -13.83 1.95
CA SER A 51 -5.95 -12.97 2.65
C SER A 51 -6.83 -12.19 1.66
N PRO A 52 -8.11 -12.59 1.46
CA PRO A 52 -8.94 -12.03 0.39
C PRO A 52 -9.36 -10.57 0.62
N LYS A 53 -9.22 -10.06 1.85
CA LYS A 53 -9.74 -8.74 2.24
C LYS A 53 -8.85 -7.59 1.72
N TYR A 54 -7.55 -7.83 1.59
CA TYR A 54 -6.53 -6.83 1.24
C TYR A 54 -5.61 -7.30 0.09
N SER A 55 -6.04 -8.28 -0.69
CA SER A 55 -5.21 -8.88 -1.75
C SER A 55 -5.23 -8.11 -3.07
N THR A 56 -6.20 -7.20 -3.26
CA THR A 56 -6.29 -6.41 -4.51
C THR A 56 -5.33 -5.22 -4.48
N ILE A 57 -4.89 -4.81 -5.66
CA ILE A 57 -3.96 -3.69 -5.82
C ILE A 57 -4.54 -2.41 -5.24
N GLU A 58 -5.80 -2.14 -5.52
CA GLU A 58 -6.51 -0.93 -5.14
C GLU A 58 -6.71 -0.80 -3.62
N LYS A 59 -6.90 -1.93 -2.92
CA LYS A 59 -7.07 -1.95 -1.46
C LYS A 59 -5.73 -1.93 -0.72
N LEU A 60 -4.72 -2.63 -1.23
CA LEU A 60 -3.42 -2.69 -0.58
C LEU A 60 -2.60 -1.42 -0.80
N THR A 61 -2.74 -0.77 -1.95
CA THR A 61 -1.99 0.45 -2.31
C THR A 61 -2.07 1.55 -1.25
N PRO A 62 -3.26 2.02 -0.81
CA PRO A 62 -3.35 3.08 0.19
C PRO A 62 -2.74 2.69 1.53
N ILE A 63 -2.81 1.41 1.91
CA ILE A 63 -2.21 0.89 3.15
C ILE A 63 -0.67 0.98 3.07
N ILE A 64 -0.07 0.50 1.99
CA ILE A 64 1.39 0.52 1.81
C ILE A 64 1.92 1.94 1.71
N ILE A 65 1.22 2.82 0.97
CA ILE A 65 1.55 4.25 0.90
C ILE A 65 1.54 4.87 2.29
N TYR A 66 0.48 4.65 3.09
CA TYR A 66 0.38 5.19 4.43
C TYR A 66 1.54 4.74 5.32
N ILE A 67 1.83 3.44 5.35
CA ILE A 67 2.89 2.86 6.18
C ILE A 67 4.24 3.45 5.77
N TYR A 68 4.57 3.44 4.48
CA TYR A 68 5.84 3.94 3.97
C TYR A 68 6.04 5.40 4.34
N LEU A 69 5.09 6.26 3.95
CA LEU A 69 5.21 7.69 4.19
C LEU A 69 5.24 8.01 5.70
N THR A 70 4.48 7.29 6.54
CA THR A 70 4.52 7.46 8.01
C THR A 70 5.90 7.09 8.56
N LEU A 71 6.49 5.97 8.14
CA LEU A 71 7.83 5.55 8.58
C LEU A 71 8.94 6.52 8.13
N HIS A 72 8.71 7.22 7.02
CA HIS A 72 9.62 8.24 6.48
C HIS A 72 9.29 9.67 6.95
N ASN A 73 8.49 9.82 8.02
CA ASN A 73 8.14 11.10 8.64
C ASN A 73 7.35 12.08 7.75
N PHE A 74 6.66 11.59 6.72
CA PHE A 74 5.71 12.39 5.97
C PHE A 74 4.40 12.50 6.73
N LYS A 75 3.87 13.72 6.87
CA LYS A 75 2.55 13.94 7.46
C LYS A 75 1.48 13.64 6.40
N ILE A 76 0.67 12.63 6.65
CA ILE A 76 -0.42 12.21 5.76
C ILE A 76 -1.76 12.51 6.40
N ASP A 77 -2.66 13.13 5.64
CA ASP A 77 -4.06 13.19 5.99
C ASP A 77 -4.73 11.85 5.64
N LYS A 78 -5.08 11.08 6.67
CA LYS A 78 -5.75 9.78 6.53
C LYS A 78 -7.09 9.90 5.81
N SER A 79 -7.88 10.91 6.12
CA SER A 79 -9.19 11.14 5.52
C SER A 79 -9.03 11.44 4.03
N LYS A 80 -8.03 12.25 3.67
CA LYS A 80 -7.70 12.52 2.27
C LYS A 80 -7.25 11.25 1.55
N LEU A 81 -6.33 10.47 2.12
CA LEU A 81 -5.88 9.18 1.57
C LEU A 81 -7.06 8.23 1.30
N ILE A 82 -7.96 8.09 2.26
CA ILE A 82 -9.15 7.26 2.11
C ILE A 82 -10.06 7.80 1.01
N SER A 83 -10.25 9.13 0.93
CA SER A 83 -11.12 9.74 -0.09
C SER A 83 -10.61 9.61 -1.53
N VAL A 84 -9.29 9.46 -1.72
CA VAL A 84 -8.66 9.36 -3.05
C VAL A 84 -8.31 7.92 -3.45
N SER A 85 -8.70 6.93 -2.64
CA SER A 85 -8.40 5.52 -2.89
C SER A 85 -9.67 4.66 -2.81
N SER A 86 -9.54 3.38 -3.16
CA SER A 86 -10.67 2.45 -3.18
C SER A 86 -10.94 1.75 -1.84
N ILE A 87 -10.21 2.10 -0.78
CA ILE A 87 -10.41 1.51 0.55
C ILE A 87 -11.45 2.32 1.34
N SER A 88 -12.33 1.62 2.06
CA SER A 88 -13.24 2.29 3.00
C SER A 88 -12.54 2.63 4.33
N HIS A 89 -13.13 3.55 5.09
CA HIS A 89 -12.65 3.87 6.44
C HIS A 89 -12.55 2.62 7.32
N SER A 90 -13.59 1.78 7.34
CA SER A 90 -13.62 0.58 8.19
C SER A 90 -12.55 -0.44 7.79
N GLU A 91 -12.31 -0.62 6.48
CA GLU A 91 -11.25 -1.51 5.99
C GLU A 91 -9.85 -1.00 6.36
N PHE A 92 -9.63 0.31 6.24
CA PHE A 92 -8.37 0.95 6.60
C PHE A 92 -8.07 0.75 8.09
N TYR A 93 -8.98 1.13 8.99
CA TYR A 93 -8.76 0.99 10.43
C TYR A 93 -8.65 -0.48 10.86
N HIS A 94 -9.47 -1.37 10.30
CA HIS A 94 -9.38 -2.81 10.58
C HIS A 94 -7.99 -3.39 10.25
N PHE A 95 -7.33 -2.91 9.19
CA PHE A 95 -5.97 -3.35 8.86
C PHE A 95 -4.98 -2.94 9.96
N PHE A 96 -5.04 -1.70 10.42
CA PHE A 96 -4.13 -1.21 11.47
C PHE A 96 -4.38 -1.88 12.81
N ASP A 97 -5.63 -2.19 13.15
CA ASP A 97 -5.95 -2.96 14.36
C ASP A 97 -5.31 -4.36 14.30
N GLN A 98 -5.39 -5.04 13.15
CA GLN A 98 -4.72 -6.33 12.95
C GLN A 98 -3.19 -6.21 13.03
N LEU A 99 -2.62 -5.19 12.40
CA LEU A 99 -1.19 -4.93 12.44
C LEU A 99 -0.70 -4.66 13.87
N ASN A 100 -1.41 -3.80 14.62
CA ASN A 100 -1.11 -3.48 16.00
C ASN A 100 -1.24 -4.70 16.92
N TYR A 101 -2.27 -5.51 16.73
CA TYR A 101 -2.44 -6.77 17.45
C TYR A 101 -1.24 -7.71 17.20
N TYR A 102 -0.83 -7.85 15.94
CA TYR A 102 0.31 -8.70 15.58
C TYR A 102 1.63 -8.18 16.16
N ILE A 103 1.92 -6.89 16.04
CA ILE A 103 3.12 -6.27 16.63
C ILE A 103 3.12 -6.44 18.16
N SER A 104 1.99 -6.17 18.81
CA SER A 104 1.87 -6.28 20.26
C SER A 104 2.19 -7.71 20.75
N ARG A 105 1.79 -8.72 19.98
CA ARG A 105 2.10 -10.13 20.28
C ARG A 105 3.55 -10.52 20.07
N LEU A 106 4.28 -9.81 19.22
CA LEU A 106 5.71 -10.07 18.99
C LEU A 106 6.59 -9.38 20.03
N CYS A 107 6.12 -8.26 20.58
CA CYS A 107 6.82 -7.47 21.59
C CYS A 107 6.43 -7.81 23.04
N SER A 108 5.45 -8.70 23.24
CA SER A 108 5.04 -9.27 24.54
C SER A 108 5.83 -10.53 24.86
#